data_AF-A0A9X5XER1-F1
#
_entry.id   AF-A0A9X5XER1-F1
#
_cell.length_a   1.000
_cell.length_b   1.000
_cell.length_c   1.000
_cell.angle_alpha   90.00
_cell.angle_beta   90.00
_cell.angle_gamma   90.00
#
_symmetry.space_group_name_H-M   'P 1'
#
loop_
_entity.id
_entity.type
_entity.pdbx_description
1 polymer ?
#
loop_
_entity_poly.entity_id
_entity_poly.type
_entity_poly.pdbx_seq_one_letter_code
_entity_poly.pdbx_strand_id
1 'polypeptide(L)'
;FYYEHELTGLLDDGTLTRLDTAFSRDQRAKVYVQDRMREHGPELWHWLQDGARFYVCGDASRMAKDVDRALRDIAVAHGGLGETEAIAYVKQLAAEKRYVRDVY
;
A
#
# COMPACT_ATOMS: atom_id res chain seq x y z
N PHE A 1 -13.16 -14.89 -1.94
CA PHE A 1 -12.38 -13.83 -2.63
C PHE A 1 -11.35 -14.48 -3.55
N TYR A 2 -10.69 -13.79 -4.48
CA TYR A 2 -9.78 -14.49 -5.42
C TYR A 2 -8.60 -15.13 -4.67
N TYR A 3 -8.32 -16.41 -4.98
CA TYR A 3 -7.24 -17.21 -4.39
C TYR A 3 -7.27 -17.27 -2.85
N GLU A 4 -8.47 -17.31 -2.28
CA GLU A 4 -8.65 -17.26 -0.82
C GLU A 4 -7.95 -18.40 -0.10
N HIS A 5 -8.08 -19.63 -0.60
CA HIS A 5 -7.47 -20.81 0.02
C HIS A 5 -5.93 -20.75 -0.05
N GLU A 6 -5.38 -20.29 -1.17
CA GLU A 6 -3.94 -20.16 -1.34
C GLU A 6 -3.37 -19.04 -0.47
N LEU A 7 -4.02 -17.88 -0.42
CA LEU A 7 -3.57 -16.74 0.38
C LEU A 7 -3.70 -17.00 1.89
N THR A 8 -4.74 -17.72 2.32
CA THR A 8 -4.87 -18.16 3.72
C THR A 8 -3.84 -19.22 4.07
N GLY A 9 -3.58 -20.18 3.18
CA GLY A 9 -2.51 -21.17 3.36
C GLY A 9 -1.11 -20.54 3.53
N LEU A 10 -0.78 -19.54 2.70
CA LEU A 10 0.49 -18.79 2.80
C LEU A 10 0.58 -17.97 4.10
N LEU A 11 -0.55 -17.49 4.62
CA LEU A 11 -0.60 -16.80 5.90
C LEU A 11 -0.38 -17.78 7.06
N ASP A 12 -1.04 -18.93 7.02
CA ASP A 12 -0.97 -19.96 8.04
C ASP A 12 0.43 -20.59 8.15
N ASP A 13 1.14 -20.76 7.03
CA ASP A 13 2.51 -21.30 7.00
C ASP A 13 3.61 -20.25 7.24
N GLY A 14 3.24 -18.96 7.30
CA GLY A 14 4.14 -17.84 7.59
C GLY A 14 4.89 -17.27 6.39
N THR A 15 4.68 -17.78 5.17
CA THR A 15 5.25 -17.22 3.94
C THR A 15 4.72 -15.81 3.68
N LEU A 16 3.43 -15.59 3.91
CA LEU A 16 2.78 -14.28 3.88
C LEU A 16 2.65 -13.77 5.31
N THR A 17 3.45 -12.77 5.68
CA THR A 17 3.45 -12.23 7.06
C THR A 17 2.12 -11.58 7.44
N ARG A 18 1.42 -10.98 6.48
CA ARG A 18 0.20 -10.20 6.71
C ARG A 18 -0.69 -10.18 5.47
N LEU A 19 -1.99 -10.26 5.67
CA LEU A 19 -3.01 -10.16 4.62
C LEU A 19 -4.14 -9.21 5.04
N ASP A 20 -4.22 -8.05 4.40
CA ASP A 20 -5.34 -7.11 4.57
C ASP A 20 -6.23 -7.12 3.32
N THR A 21 -7.54 -7.25 3.52
CA THR A 21 -8.54 -7.22 2.44
C THR A 21 -9.49 -6.02 2.59
N ALA A 22 -9.94 -5.50 1.44
CA ALA A 22 -10.85 -4.37 1.36
C ALA A 22 -12.10 -4.75 0.56
N PHE A 23 -13.14 -5.20 1.26
CA PHE A 23 -14.42 -5.53 0.66
C PHE A 23 -15.28 -4.27 0.52
N SER A 24 -15.22 -3.64 -0.65
CA SER A 24 -15.88 -2.35 -0.92
C SER A 24 -17.42 -2.37 -0.86
N ARG A 25 -18.06 -3.52 -0.67
CA ARG A 25 -19.52 -3.68 -0.73
C ARG A 25 -20.16 -4.36 0.49
N ASP A 26 -19.37 -4.81 1.46
CA ASP A 26 -19.89 -5.53 2.63
C ASP A 26 -20.51 -4.60 3.67
N GLN A 27 -20.32 -3.29 3.49
CA GLN A 27 -20.86 -2.24 4.32
C GLN A 27 -21.27 -1.02 3.48
N ARG A 28 -22.03 -0.09 4.09
CA ARG A 28 -22.49 1.14 3.41
C ARG A 28 -21.32 2.03 2.97
N ALA A 29 -20.32 2.19 3.83
CA ALA A 29 -19.12 2.96 3.53
C ALA A 29 -18.20 2.16 2.59
N LYS A 30 -17.73 2.78 1.51
CA LYS A 30 -16.75 2.13 0.63
C LYS A 30 -15.40 2.04 1.33
N VAL A 31 -14.83 0.84 1.33
CA VAL A 31 -13.46 0.58 1.81
C VAL A 31 -12.67 0.02 0.65
N TYR A 32 -11.53 0.64 0.37
CA TYR A 32 -10.58 0.25 -0.66
C TYR A 32 -9.18 0.05 -0.06
N VAL A 33 -8.24 -0.41 -0.88
CA VAL A 33 -6.87 -0.71 -0.44
C VAL A 33 -6.14 0.51 0.12
N GLN A 34 -6.36 1.69 -0.45
CA GLN A 34 -5.79 2.94 0.06
C GLN A 34 -6.29 3.31 1.47
N ASP A 35 -7.48 2.84 1.86
CA ASP A 35 -8.03 3.08 3.20
C ASP A 35 -7.34 2.15 4.20
N ARG A 36 -7.15 0.87 3.85
CA ARG A 36 -6.35 -0.09 4.64
C ARG A 36 -4.90 0.36 4.80
N MET A 37 -4.30 0.92 3.76
CA MET A 37 -2.96 1.50 3.85
C MET A 37 -2.88 2.60 4.92
N ARG A 38 -3.86 3.51 4.96
CA ARG A 38 -3.88 4.60 5.96
C ARG A 38 -4.16 4.06 7.37
N GLU A 39 -5.03 3.07 7.50
CA GLU A 39 -5.31 2.37 8.77
C GLU A 39 -4.05 1.74 9.37
N HIS A 40 -3.21 1.13 8.52
CA HIS A 40 -1.95 0.49 8.91
C HIS A 40 -0.71 1.32 8.60
N GLY A 41 -0.89 2.65 8.48
CA GLY A 41 0.15 3.60 8.09
C GLY A 41 1.45 3.51 8.90
N PRO A 42 1.43 3.39 10.25
CA PRO A 42 2.66 3.28 11.03
C PRO A 42 3.51 2.07 10.67
N GLU A 43 2.89 0.91 10.48
CA GLU A 43 3.60 -0.33 10.14
C GLU A 43 4.11 -0.29 8.69
N LEU A 44 3.27 0.17 7.76
CA LEU A 44 3.69 0.33 6.37
C LEU A 44 4.87 1.29 6.25
N TRP A 45 4.85 2.41 6.99
CA TRP A 45 5.97 3.34 7.05
C TRP A 45 7.23 2.67 7.59
N HIS A 46 7.12 1.92 8.69
CA HIS A 46 8.25 1.18 9.27
C HIS A 46 8.90 0.22 8.27
N TRP A 47 8.12 -0.60 7.56
CA TRP A 47 8.65 -1.48 6.51
C TRP A 47 9.34 -0.71 5.39
N LEU A 48 8.80 0.44 4.99
CA LEU A 48 9.44 1.30 3.99
C LEU A 48 10.75 1.90 4.49
N GLN A 49 10.91 2.17 5.78
CA GLN A 49 12.21 2.60 6.34
C GLN A 49 13.21 1.44 6.40
N ASP A 50 12.73 0.21 6.62
CA ASP A 50 13.54 -1.01 6.67
C ASP A 50 13.97 -1.53 5.29
N GLY A 51 13.73 -0.76 4.22
CA GLY A 51 14.21 -1.12 2.88
C GLY A 51 13.21 -1.93 2.04
N ALA A 52 11.95 -2.06 2.47
CA ALA A 52 10.94 -2.80 1.72
C ALA A 52 10.76 -2.28 0.29
N ARG A 53 10.28 -3.18 -0.58
CA ARG A 53 9.82 -2.88 -1.94
C ARG A 53 8.29 -2.88 -1.97
N PHE A 54 7.72 -1.83 -2.55
CA PHE A 54 6.30 -1.60 -2.67
C PHE A 54 5.84 -1.80 -4.11
N TYR A 55 4.88 -2.70 -4.31
CA TYR A 55 4.37 -3.08 -5.62
C TYR A 55 2.88 -2.75 -5.73
N VAL A 56 2.47 -2.20 -6.88
CA VAL A 56 1.06 -1.89 -7.17
C VAL A 56 0.69 -2.47 -8.53
N CYS A 57 -0.41 -3.23 -8.58
CA CYS A 57 -0.93 -3.79 -9.81
C CYS A 57 -2.46 -3.62 -9.90
N GLY A 58 -2.97 -3.34 -11.10
CA GLY A 58 -4.41 -3.21 -11.38
C GLY A 58 -4.75 -1.92 -12.12
N ASP A 59 -5.90 -1.32 -11.81
CA ASP A 59 -6.43 -0.14 -12.51
C ASP A 59 -5.49 1.09 -12.42
N ALA A 60 -5.02 1.55 -13.58
CA ALA A 60 -4.17 2.74 -13.69
C ALA A 60 -4.93 4.05 -13.50
N SER A 61 -6.24 4.05 -13.80
CA SER A 61 -7.02 5.28 -13.97
C SER A 61 -7.36 5.97 -12.64
N ARG A 62 -7.67 5.17 -11.61
CA ARG A 62 -8.14 5.57 -10.28
C ARG A 62 -7.31 4.92 -9.18
N MET A 63 -7.25 3.59 -9.13
CA MET A 63 -6.66 2.85 -8.00
C MET A 63 -5.20 3.23 -7.79
N ALA A 64 -4.40 3.20 -8.85
CA ALA A 64 -2.98 3.55 -8.78
C ALA A 64 -2.73 4.97 -8.25
N LYS A 65 -3.60 5.93 -8.60
CA LYS A 65 -3.49 7.33 -8.14
C LYS A 65 -3.86 7.48 -6.67
N ASP A 66 -4.88 6.76 -6.22
CA ASP A 66 -5.33 6.80 -4.83
C ASP A 66 -4.35 6.11 -3.88
N VAL A 67 -3.71 5.02 -4.33
CA VAL A 67 -2.61 4.36 -3.62
C VAL A 67 -1.39 5.27 -3.53
N ASP A 68 -1.01 5.93 -4.62
CA ASP A 68 0.10 6.89 -4.64
C ASP A 68 -0.15 8.10 -3.72
N ARG A 69 -1.40 8.57 -3.63
CA ARG A 69 -1.80 9.58 -2.64
C ARG A 69 -1.69 9.03 -1.22
N ALA A 70 -2.22 7.85 -0.93
CA ALA A 70 -2.12 7.24 0.40
C ALA A 70 -0.68 7.03 0.86
N LEU A 71 0.23 6.64 -0.04
CA LEU A 71 1.64 6.48 0.29
C LEU A 71 2.29 7.80 0.72
N ARG A 72 1.94 8.92 0.08
CA ARG A 72 2.38 10.26 0.50
C ARG A 72 1.75 10.68 1.82
N ASP A 73 0.45 10.45 2.00
CA ASP A 73 -0.26 10.76 3.26
C ASP A 73 0.41 10.05 4.44
N ILE A 74 0.81 8.79 4.26
CA ILE A 74 1.54 7.98 5.26
C ILE A 74 2.92 8.54 5.55
N ALA A 75 3.66 8.96 4.51
CA ALA A 75 4.97 9.58 4.69
C ALA A 75 4.90 10.90 5.46
N VAL A 76 3.83 11.68 5.27
CA VAL A 76 3.55 12.88 6.08
C VAL A 76 3.20 12.49 7.52
N ALA A 77 2.19 11.64 7.70
CA ALA A 77 1.62 11.33 9.01
C ALA A 77 2.58 10.55 9.94
N HIS A 78 3.40 9.66 9.37
CA HIS A 78 4.25 8.74 10.15
C HIS A 78 5.74 8.99 9.94
N GLY A 79 6.13 9.67 8.87
CA GLY A 79 7.51 10.08 8.60
C GLY A 79 7.85 11.50 9.06
N GLY A 80 6.86 12.31 9.43
CA GLY A 80 7.07 13.71 9.79
C GLY A 80 7.51 14.59 8.63
N LEU A 81 7.33 14.12 7.38
CA LEU A 81 7.70 14.85 6.18
C LEU A 81 6.64 15.93 5.87
N GLY A 82 7.09 17.06 5.33
CA GLY A 82 6.19 18.00 4.65
C GLY A 82 5.64 17.42 3.35
N GLU A 83 4.56 18.00 2.81
CA GLU A 83 3.92 17.50 1.59
C GLU A 83 4.88 17.39 0.39
N THR A 84 5.72 18.42 0.19
CA THR A 84 6.73 18.44 -0.89
C THR A 84 7.79 17.35 -0.69
N GLU A 85 8.19 17.11 0.56
CA GLU A 85 9.17 16.08 0.93
C GLU A 85 8.58 14.68 0.74
N ALA A 86 7.30 14.46 1.08
CA ALA A 86 6.61 13.21 0.83
C ALA A 86 6.52 12.90 -0.68
N ILE A 87 6.29 13.92 -1.52
CA ILE A 87 6.34 13.76 -2.98
C ILE A 87 7.76 13.36 -3.45
N ALA A 88 8.79 14.03 -2.92
CA ALA A 88 10.18 13.71 -3.25
C ALA A 88 10.55 12.29 -2.79
N TYR A 89 10.11 11.88 -1.60
CA TYR A 89 10.34 10.55 -1.05
C TYR A 89 9.76 9.45 -1.94
N VAL A 90 8.50 9.57 -2.37
CA VAL A 90 7.88 8.58 -3.27
C VAL A 90 8.58 8.53 -4.62
N LYS A 91 9.04 9.67 -5.15
CA LYS A 91 9.86 9.70 -6.37
C LYS A 91 11.20 8.99 -6.18
N GLN A 92 11.83 9.17 -5.01
CA GLN A 92 13.08 8.50 -4.67
C GLN A 92 12.90 6.99 -4.59
N LEU A 93 11.83 6.50 -3.95
CA LEU A 93 11.51 5.06 -3.93
C LEU A 93 11.39 4.50 -5.36
N ALA A 94 10.75 5.23 -6.27
CA ALA A 94 10.63 4.81 -7.66
C ALA A 94 12.00 4.79 -8.38
N ALA A 95 12.83 5.82 -8.19
CA ALA A 95 14.18 5.89 -8.74
C ALA A 95 15.08 4.74 -8.24
N GLU A 96 14.92 4.35 -6.98
CA GLU A 96 15.61 3.21 -6.35
C GLU A 96 15.02 1.85 -6.72
N LYS A 97 13.99 1.80 -7.58
CA LYS A 97 13.24 0.58 -7.94
C LYS A 97 12.61 -0.13 -6.73
N ARG A 98 12.33 0.64 -5.67
CA ARG A 98 11.62 0.20 -4.47
C ARG A 98 10.14 0.51 -4.53
N TYR A 99 9.68 1.37 -5.43
CA TYR A 99 8.26 1.52 -5.75
C TYR A 99 8.04 1.18 -7.23
N VAL A 100 7.33 0.07 -7.48
CA VAL A 100 7.09 -0.47 -8.81
C VAL A 100 5.59 -0.56 -9.07
N ARG A 101 5.17 -0.16 -10.27
CA ARG A 101 3.77 -0.18 -10.69
C ARG A 101 3.63 -0.95 -12.00
N ASP A 102 2.73 -1.92 -12.01
CA ASP A 102 2.30 -2.64 -13.20
C ASP A 102 0.78 -2.46 -13.36
N VAL A 103 0.39 -1.33 -13.94
CA VAL A 103 -0.99 -0.85 -13.97
C VAL A 103 -1.45 -0.60 -15.40
N TYR A 104 -2.71 -0.94 -15.68
CA TYR A 104 -3.32 -0.92 -17.02
C TYR A 104 -4.67 -0.20 -17.05
#